data_AF-A0A7W0YAH3-F1
#
_entry.id   AF-A0A7W0YAH3-F1
#
_cell.length_a   1.000
_cell.length_b   1.000
_cell.length_c   1.000
_cell.angle_alpha   90.00
_cell.angle_beta   90.00
_cell.angle_gamma   90.00
#
_symmetry.space_group_name_H-M   'P 1'
#
loop_
_entity.id
_entity.type
_entity.pdbx_description
1 polymer ?
#
loop_
_entity_poly.entity_id
_entity_poly.type
_entity_poly.pdbx_seq_one_letter_code
_entity_poly.pdbx_strand_id
1 'polypeptide(L)'
;AHAWNGHWAVSDLAWKLIRGKRSYLLNREPCSTHVRLLGDHQFELLYNLPITTPSQLAREDLAPRFRNLTDADLTTSGALLQAIKR
;
A
#
# COMPACT_ATOMS: atom_id res chain seq x y z
N ALA A 1 10.67 8.72 11.33
CA ALA A 1 9.67 9.48 10.56
C ALA A 1 8.36 9.46 11.37
N HIS A 2 7.80 10.62 11.71
CA HIS A 2 6.57 10.72 12.50
C HIS A 2 5.28 10.53 11.67
N ALA A 3 5.37 10.53 10.34
CA ALA A 3 4.22 10.37 9.46
C ALA A 3 3.68 8.94 9.43
N TRP A 4 2.35 8.79 9.43
CA TRP A 4 1.66 7.49 9.41
C TRP A 4 2.05 6.63 8.19
N ASN A 5 2.35 7.28 7.06
CA ASN A 5 2.73 6.63 5.80
C ASN A 5 4.24 6.65 5.53
N GLY A 6 5.07 6.84 6.57
CA GLY A 6 6.52 6.96 6.45
C GLY A 6 7.24 5.78 5.78
N HIS A 7 6.60 4.60 5.74
CA HIS A 7 7.15 3.42 5.08
C HIS A 7 7.30 3.57 3.55
N TRP A 8 6.59 4.52 2.91
CA TRP A 8 6.76 4.83 1.50
C TRP A 8 8.10 5.53 1.18
N ALA A 9 8.72 6.20 2.17
CA ALA A 9 10.04 6.81 2.02
C ALA A 9 11.20 5.81 2.18
N VAL A 10 10.91 4.62 2.73
CA VAL A 10 11.94 3.61 3.00
C VAL A 10 12.39 2.98 1.68
N SER A 11 13.71 2.95 1.42
CA SER A 11 14.27 2.32 0.22
C SER A 11 14.09 0.80 0.21
N ASP A 12 14.20 0.15 -0.95
CA ASP A 12 14.11 -1.32 -1.03
C ASP A 12 15.20 -2.04 -0.24
N LEU A 13 16.42 -1.49 -0.23
CA LEU A 13 17.52 -2.03 0.56
C LEU A 13 17.22 -1.95 2.06
N ALA A 14 16.80 -0.78 2.54
CA ALA A 14 16.43 -0.59 3.94
C ALA A 14 15.24 -1.48 4.33
N TRP A 15 14.23 -1.60 3.47
CA TRP A 15 13.08 -2.48 3.71
C TRP A 15 13.46 -3.96 3.77
N LYS A 16 14.40 -4.41 2.92
CA LYS A 16 14.93 -5.78 2.96
C LYS A 16 15.60 -6.06 4.31
N LEU A 17 16.36 -5.11 4.83
CA LEU A 17 16.98 -5.20 6.16
C LEU A 17 15.92 -5.21 7.28
N ILE A 18 14.94 -4.29 7.23
CA ILE A 18 13.84 -4.20 8.21
C ILE A 18 13.06 -5.52 8.26
N ARG A 19 12.68 -6.07 7.10
CA ARG A 19 11.96 -7.35 7.00
C ARG A 19 12.81 -8.50 7.55
N GLY A 20 14.10 -8.50 7.27
CA GLY A 20 15.03 -9.55 7.70
C GLY A 20 14.60 -10.93 7.21
N LYS A 21 14.66 -11.92 8.11
CA LYS A 21 14.27 -13.33 7.85
C LYS A 21 12.84 -13.68 8.32
N ARG A 22 11.97 -12.69 8.56
CA ARG A 22 10.58 -12.96 8.95
C ARG A 22 9.88 -13.77 7.85
N SER A 23 9.20 -14.84 8.25
CA SER A 23 8.48 -15.76 7.34
C SER A 23 7.17 -15.17 6.81
N TYR A 24 6.64 -14.13 7.46
CA TYR A 24 5.41 -13.46 7.05
C TYR A 24 5.69 -12.20 6.22
N LEU A 25 4.73 -11.88 5.35
CA LEU A 25 4.79 -10.70 4.50
C LEU A 25 4.27 -9.48 5.26
N LEU A 26 5.02 -8.38 5.21
CA LEU A 26 4.52 -7.07 5.57
C LEU A 26 3.92 -6.44 4.32
N ASN A 27 2.69 -5.96 4.41
CA ASN A 27 2.07 -5.24 3.31
C ASN A 27 2.91 -4.00 2.99
N ARG A 28 3.30 -3.88 1.73
CA ARG A 28 4.02 -2.72 1.19
C ARG A 28 3.50 -2.36 -0.20
N GLU A 29 2.27 -2.77 -0.48
CA GLU A 29 1.57 -2.52 -1.73
C GLU A 29 0.37 -1.61 -1.46
N PRO A 30 0.07 -0.66 -2.37
CA PRO A 30 -1.02 0.29 -2.20
C PRO A 30 -2.39 -0.39 -2.33
N CYS A 31 -3.45 0.29 -1.89
CA CYS A 31 -4.83 -0.21 -1.95
C CYS A 31 -5.22 -0.67 -3.36
N SER A 32 -4.87 0.11 -4.38
CA SER A 32 -5.11 -0.21 -5.79
C SER A 32 -4.52 -1.57 -6.22
N THR A 33 -3.38 -1.97 -5.65
CA THR A 33 -2.78 -3.28 -5.94
C THR A 33 -3.64 -4.42 -5.40
N HIS A 34 -4.21 -4.28 -4.20
CA HIS A 34 -5.10 -5.28 -3.63
C HIS A 34 -6.40 -5.41 -4.42
N VAL A 35 -6.98 -4.28 -4.85
CA VAL A 35 -8.17 -4.26 -5.72
C VAL A 35 -7.90 -4.98 -7.04
N ARG A 36 -6.76 -4.69 -7.69
CA ARG A 36 -6.37 -5.36 -8.93
C ARG A 36 -6.19 -6.87 -8.73
N LEU A 37 -5.46 -7.27 -7.68
CA LEU A 37 -5.21 -8.68 -7.39
C LEU A 37 -6.50 -9.48 -7.14
N LEU A 38 -7.51 -8.88 -6.52
CA LEU A 38 -8.81 -9.54 -6.38
C LEU A 38 -9.40 -9.88 -7.76
N GLY A 39 -9.39 -8.94 -8.69
CA GLY A 39 -9.85 -9.17 -10.07
C GLY A 39 -9.01 -10.22 -10.81
N ASP A 40 -7.68 -10.12 -10.72
CA ASP A 40 -6.74 -11.05 -11.36
C ASP A 40 -6.93 -12.50 -10.86
N HIS A 41 -7.42 -12.67 -9.63
CA HIS A 41 -7.64 -13.96 -8.98
C HIS A 41 -9.12 -14.38 -8.92
N GLN A 42 -9.98 -13.86 -9.82
CA GLN A 42 -11.38 -14.26 -9.97
C GLN A 42 -12.24 -14.03 -8.72
N PHE A 43 -11.87 -13.05 -7.91
CA PHE A 43 -12.76 -12.53 -6.88
C PHE A 43 -13.61 -11.42 -7.47
N GLU A 44 -14.88 -11.41 -7.07
CA GLU A 44 -15.77 -10.29 -7.34
C GLU A 44 -15.74 -9.34 -6.14
N LEU A 45 -15.27 -8.11 -6.39
CA LEU A 45 -15.24 -7.06 -5.38
C LEU A 45 -16.66 -6.51 -5.18
N LEU A 46 -17.23 -6.77 -4.02
CA LEU A 46 -18.55 -6.29 -3.63
C LEU A 46 -18.49 -4.90 -2.98
N TYR A 47 -17.43 -4.66 -2.21
CA TYR A 47 -17.29 -3.42 -1.45
C TYR A 47 -15.83 -2.98 -1.32
N ASN A 48 -15.59 -1.68 -1.47
CA ASN A 48 -14.29 -1.05 -1.27
C ASN A 48 -14.48 0.22 -0.44
N LEU A 49 -14.02 0.19 0.81
CA LEU A 49 -14.06 1.33 1.72
C LEU A 49 -12.65 1.74 2.11
N PRO A 50 -12.02 2.67 1.37
CA PRO A 50 -10.75 3.25 1.76
C PRO A 50 -10.95 4.24 2.92
N ILE A 51 -10.02 4.21 3.87
CA ILE A 51 -9.86 5.22 4.91
C ILE A 51 -8.75 6.15 4.41
N THR A 52 -9.06 7.44 4.32
CA THR A 52 -8.12 8.44 3.84
C THR A 52 -7.56 9.27 4.98
N THR A 53 -6.26 9.53 4.96
CA THR A 53 -5.59 10.48 5.84
C THR A 53 -4.63 11.30 4.99
N PRO A 54 -4.60 12.64 5.14
CA PRO A 54 -3.67 13.47 4.37
C PRO A 54 -2.23 12.97 4.51
N SER A 55 -1.52 12.98 3.37
CA SER A 55 -0.11 12.63 3.36
C SER A 55 0.72 13.81 3.85
N GLN A 56 1.75 13.51 4.64
CA GLN A 56 2.77 14.49 5.04
C GLN A 56 4.04 14.37 4.21
N LEU A 57 4.05 13.47 3.22
CA LEU A 57 5.20 13.22 2.35
C LEU A 57 4.94 13.85 0.98
N ALA A 58 5.93 14.56 0.46
CA ALA A 58 5.96 14.96 -0.94
C ALA A 58 6.42 13.78 -1.82
N ARG A 59 6.25 13.90 -3.14
CA ARG A 59 6.63 12.82 -4.08
C ARG A 59 8.14 12.57 -4.07
N GLU A 60 8.92 13.59 -3.79
CA GLU A 60 10.38 13.55 -3.76
C GLU A 60 10.90 12.78 -2.53
N ASP A 61 10.13 12.79 -1.43
CA ASP A 61 10.42 12.04 -0.21
C ASP A 61 10.22 10.53 -0.37
N LEU A 62 9.44 10.12 -1.38
CA LEU A 62 9.12 8.72 -1.61
C LEU A 62 10.33 7.98 -2.19
N ALA A 63 10.52 6.73 -1.76
CA ALA A 63 11.49 5.84 -2.38
C ALA A 63 11.14 5.69 -3.89
N PRO A 64 12.14 5.52 -4.78
CA PRO A 64 11.93 5.59 -6.23
C PRO A 64 10.77 4.74 -6.76
N ARG A 65 10.56 3.52 -6.24
CA ARG A 65 9.46 2.62 -6.63
C ARG A 65 8.05 3.16 -6.34
N PHE A 66 7.92 4.11 -5.42
CA PHE A 66 6.63 4.64 -4.96
C PHE A 66 6.34 6.06 -5.46
N ARG A 67 7.24 6.67 -6.22
CA ARG A 67 7.05 8.03 -6.74
C ARG A 67 5.82 8.16 -7.64
N ASN A 68 5.43 7.06 -8.29
CA ASN A 68 4.26 6.99 -9.18
C ASN A 68 2.98 6.50 -8.48
N LEU A 69 2.94 6.42 -7.14
CA LEU A 69 1.69 6.14 -6.43
C LEU A 69 0.63 7.18 -6.84
N THR A 70 -0.63 6.78 -6.98
CA THR A 70 -1.71 7.74 -7.20
C THR A 70 -1.90 8.62 -5.95
N ASP A 71 -2.55 9.77 -6.06
CA ASP A 71 -2.90 10.59 -4.88
C ASP A 71 -3.86 9.83 -3.95
N ALA A 72 -4.78 9.05 -4.53
CA ALA A 72 -5.68 8.17 -3.80
C ALA A 72 -4.90 7.12 -2.98
N ASP A 73 -3.91 6.44 -3.57
CA ASP A 73 -3.10 5.46 -2.84
C ASP A 73 -2.19 6.12 -1.81
N LEU A 74 -1.60 7.28 -2.12
CA LEU A 74 -0.72 8.00 -1.18
C LEU A 74 -1.45 8.46 0.08
N THR A 75 -2.76 8.73 -0.05
CA THR A 75 -3.62 9.18 1.06
C THR A 75 -4.44 8.05 1.69
N THR A 76 -4.40 6.83 1.17
CA THR A 76 -5.12 5.69 1.77
C THR A 76 -4.36 5.14 2.98
N SER A 77 -4.89 5.36 4.19
CA SER A 77 -4.31 4.92 5.45
C SER A 77 -4.82 3.57 5.94
N GLY A 78 -5.93 3.10 5.37
CA GLY A 78 -6.47 1.76 5.55
C GLY A 78 -7.52 1.47 4.49
N ALA A 79 -7.93 0.22 4.36
CA ALA A 79 -9.04 -0.15 3.48
C ALA A 79 -9.75 -1.40 3.99
N LEU A 80 -11.08 -1.42 3.86
CA LEU A 80 -11.89 -2.63 3.97
C LEU A 80 -12.34 -3.02 2.56
N LEU A 81 -11.90 -4.20 2.12
CA LEU A 81 -12.30 -4.81 0.85
C LEU A 81 -13.14 -6.04 1.16
N GLN A 82 -14.38 -6.07 0.65
CA GLN A 82 -15.23 -7.26 0.70
C GLN A 82 -15.29 -7.85 -0.70
N ALA A 83 -14.98 -9.14 -0.82
CA ALA A 83 -15.05 -9.85 -2.08
C ALA A 83 -15.58 -11.27 -1.88
N ILE A 84 -16.21 -11.81 -2.92
CA ILE A 84 -16.61 -13.21 -2.99
C ILE A 84 -15.75 -13.92 -4.02
N LYS A 85 -15.43 -15.18 -3.75
CA LYS A 85 -14.80 -16.03 -4.76
C LYS A 85 -15.88 -16.44 -5.77
N ARG A 86 -15.59 -16.27 -7.06
CA ARG A 86 -16.44 -16.82 -8.11
C ARG A 86 -16.37 -18.34 -8.19
#